data_AF-A0A7R9BUF9-F1
#
_entry.id   AF-A0A7R9BUF9-F1
#
_cell.length_a   1.000
_cell.length_b   1.000
_cell.length_c   1.000
_cell.angle_alpha   90.00
_cell.angle_beta   90.00
_cell.angle_gamma   90.00
#
_symmetry.space_group_name_H-M   'P 1'
#
loop_
_entity.id
_entity.type
_entity.pdbx_description
1 polymer ?
#
loop_
_entity_poly.entity_id
_entity_poly.type
_entity_poly.pdbx_seq_one_letter_code
_entity_poly.pdbx_strand_id
1 'polypeptide(L)'
;MAPKNESCCDAECGFPTPLDAMKNGPREKLVYVPCIQPSNDKPDYLATIDVDPKSDTYSKSCCEAECGFPTPLDAMKNGPREKLVYVPCIQPSNDKPDYLATIDVDPKSDTYSKVIHRLPMKYAGDEVHHTGWNACSSCYGVAGAARNKLIMPCLLSDRVYIVDTGTDPRTPTIHKIVEPEEFVGKTGRRTPHTSHCLSSGEIMISTMGDENGNGKGSFVLLDGNTFEVK
;
A
#
# COMPACT_ATOMS: atom_id res chain seq x y z
N MET A 1 -4.98 48.78 -25.70
CA MET A 1 -6.16 47.90 -25.53
C MET A 1 -5.64 46.52 -25.16
N ALA A 2 -5.77 46.15 -23.88
CA ALA A 2 -5.46 44.80 -23.44
C ALA A 2 -6.57 43.85 -23.91
N PRO A 3 -6.25 42.64 -24.39
CA PRO A 3 -7.26 41.66 -24.77
C PRO A 3 -8.00 41.19 -23.51
N LYS A 4 -9.31 41.00 -23.67
CA LYS A 4 -10.25 40.59 -22.63
C LYS A 4 -9.87 39.21 -22.09
N ASN A 5 -9.98 39.04 -20.77
CA ASN A 5 -9.99 37.74 -20.11
C ASN A 5 -11.03 36.83 -20.79
N GLU A 6 -10.58 35.77 -21.43
CA GLU A 6 -11.42 34.62 -21.72
C GLU A 6 -11.77 33.97 -20.39
N SER A 7 -13.06 33.88 -20.11
CA SER A 7 -13.64 33.27 -18.93
C SER A 7 -13.18 31.83 -18.79
N CYS A 8 -12.81 31.42 -17.58
CA CYS A 8 -12.76 30.01 -17.22
C CYS A 8 -14.08 29.36 -17.67
N CYS A 9 -13.91 28.27 -18.42
CA CYS A 9 -14.90 27.50 -19.15
C CYS A 9 -16.28 27.37 -18.46
N ASP A 10 -17.34 27.39 -19.26
CA ASP A 10 -18.75 27.10 -18.92
C ASP A 10 -19.01 25.63 -18.48
N ALA A 11 -18.05 24.99 -17.83
CA ALA A 11 -18.21 23.70 -17.16
C ALA A 11 -17.92 23.93 -15.68
N GLU A 12 -18.90 23.70 -14.81
CA GLU A 12 -18.75 23.81 -13.36
C GLU A 12 -17.57 22.94 -12.88
N CYS A 13 -16.41 23.56 -12.66
CA CYS A 13 -15.26 22.86 -12.09
C CYS A 13 -15.48 22.71 -10.58
N GLY A 14 -15.94 21.52 -10.18
CA GLY A 14 -16.05 21.10 -8.79
C GLY A 14 -17.46 21.25 -8.23
N PHE A 15 -17.65 20.73 -7.02
CA PHE A 15 -18.96 20.68 -6.37
C PHE A 15 -19.03 21.72 -5.24
N PRO A 16 -20.12 22.48 -5.11
CA PRO A 16 -20.30 23.53 -4.10
C PRO A 16 -20.15 23.03 -2.66
N THR A 17 -20.36 21.73 -2.42
CA THR A 17 -20.13 21.11 -1.11
C THR A 17 -19.60 19.68 -1.25
N PRO A 18 -18.91 19.13 -0.24
CA PRO A 18 -18.55 17.71 -0.22
C PRO A 18 -19.77 16.79 -0.36
N LEU A 19 -20.93 17.17 0.20
CA LEU A 19 -22.16 16.40 0.07
C LEU A 19 -22.69 16.40 -1.36
N ASP A 20 -22.54 17.51 -2.07
CA ASP A 20 -22.92 17.63 -3.48
C ASP A 20 -21.97 16.81 -4.37
N ALA A 21 -20.66 16.83 -4.07
CA ALA A 21 -19.68 15.96 -4.72
C ALA A 21 -20.01 14.48 -4.57
N MET A 22 -20.40 14.07 -3.36
CA MET A 22 -20.76 12.68 -3.08
C MET A 22 -22.04 12.23 -3.78
N LYS A 23 -22.99 13.14 -4.03
CA LYS A 23 -24.31 12.82 -4.59
C LYS A 23 -24.33 12.92 -6.11
N ASN A 24 -23.74 13.97 -6.64
CA ASN A 24 -23.84 14.37 -8.04
C ASN A 24 -22.52 14.19 -8.80
N GLY A 25 -21.46 13.81 -8.09
CA GLY A 25 -20.19 13.45 -8.69
C GLY A 25 -20.33 12.31 -9.70
N PRO A 26 -19.87 12.50 -10.96
CA PRO A 26 -19.77 11.38 -11.88
C PRO A 26 -18.77 10.39 -11.28
N ARG A 27 -19.12 9.11 -11.29
CA ARG A 27 -18.24 8.06 -10.78
C ARG A 27 -16.94 8.04 -11.58
N GLU A 28 -15.85 7.92 -10.86
CA GLU A 28 -14.51 7.80 -11.42
C GLU A 28 -14.42 6.50 -12.21
N LYS A 29 -13.99 6.62 -13.46
CA LYS A 29 -13.84 5.50 -14.39
C LYS A 29 -12.40 5.02 -14.49
N LEU A 30 -11.46 5.86 -14.06
CA LEU A 30 -10.04 5.63 -14.14
C LEU A 30 -9.39 5.93 -12.79
N VAL A 31 -8.44 5.10 -12.39
CA VAL A 31 -7.52 5.40 -11.28
C VAL A 31 -6.14 5.65 -11.88
N TYR A 32 -5.52 6.74 -11.46
CA TYR A 32 -4.15 7.08 -11.85
C TYR A 32 -3.19 6.66 -10.75
N VAL A 33 -2.25 5.78 -11.09
CA VAL A 33 -1.26 5.26 -10.14
C VAL A 33 0.14 5.70 -10.58
N PRO A 34 0.90 6.39 -9.72
CA PRO A 34 2.31 6.68 -10.02
C PRO A 34 3.09 5.38 -10.09
N CYS A 35 3.80 5.15 -11.19
CA CYS A 35 4.65 3.98 -11.39
C CYS A 35 6.09 4.44 -11.59
N ILE A 36 6.95 4.01 -10.67
CA ILE A 36 8.35 4.37 -10.65
C ILE A 36 9.14 3.27 -11.35
N GLN A 37 9.95 3.64 -12.34
CA GLN A 37 10.81 2.69 -13.04
C GLN A 37 12.11 2.46 -12.25
N PRO A 38 12.64 1.23 -12.23
CA PRO A 38 13.86 0.93 -11.47
C PRO A 38 15.12 1.60 -12.02
N SER A 39 15.08 2.13 -13.25
CA SER A 39 16.24 2.64 -13.96
C SER A 39 15.87 3.85 -14.83
N ASN A 40 16.79 4.82 -14.93
CA ASN A 40 16.54 6.14 -15.58
C ASN A 40 16.45 6.09 -17.11
N ASP A 41 16.67 4.92 -17.70
CA ASP A 41 16.55 4.66 -19.14
C ASP A 41 15.11 4.70 -19.64
N LYS A 42 14.12 4.71 -18.74
CA LYS A 42 12.74 5.08 -19.05
C LYS A 42 12.23 6.09 -18.02
N PRO A 43 11.42 7.07 -18.45
CA PRO A 43 10.77 7.95 -17.51
C PRO A 43 9.80 7.15 -16.64
N ASP A 44 9.64 7.59 -15.39
CA ASP A 44 8.47 7.24 -14.58
C ASP A 44 7.19 7.56 -15.36
N TYR A 45 6.14 6.84 -15.03
CA TYR A 45 4.90 6.94 -15.78
C TYR A 45 3.70 6.86 -14.87
N LEU A 46 2.63 7.49 -15.31
CA LEU A 46 1.34 7.42 -14.64
C LEU A 46 0.55 6.28 -15.27
N ALA A 47 0.37 5.18 -14.56
CA ALA A 47 -0.50 4.11 -15.01
C ALA A 47 -1.96 4.55 -14.92
N THR A 48 -2.71 4.32 -15.99
CA THR A 48 -4.15 4.57 -16.04
C THR A 48 -4.86 3.22 -15.94
N ILE A 49 -5.55 3.00 -14.83
CA ILE A 49 -6.25 1.75 -14.55
C ILE A 49 -7.74 1.96 -14.82
N ASP A 50 -8.30 1.15 -15.71
CA ASP A 50 -9.73 1.17 -16.02
C ASP A 50 -10.51 0.46 -14.91
N VAL A 51 -11.33 1.24 -14.19
CA VAL A 51 -12.20 0.75 -13.12
C VAL A 51 -13.68 0.86 -13.50
N ASP A 52 -14.01 1.21 -14.75
CA ASP A 52 -15.41 1.26 -15.22
C ASP A 52 -15.94 -0.16 -15.44
N PRO A 53 -16.95 -0.61 -14.65
CA PRO A 53 -17.50 -1.96 -14.79
C PRO A 53 -18.18 -2.24 -16.13
N LYS A 54 -18.39 -1.20 -16.94
CA LYS A 54 -18.99 -1.28 -18.28
C LYS A 54 -17.96 -1.21 -19.41
N SER A 55 -16.67 -1.06 -19.08
CA SER A 55 -15.61 -0.97 -20.09
C SER A 55 -15.28 -2.33 -20.70
N ASP A 56 -14.91 -2.35 -21.99
CA ASP A 56 -14.54 -3.58 -22.69
C ASP A 56 -13.17 -4.13 -22.22
N THR A 57 -12.40 -3.35 -21.47
CA THR A 57 -11.13 -3.74 -20.84
C THR A 57 -11.31 -4.22 -19.39
N TYR A 58 -12.54 -4.27 -18.89
CA TYR A 58 -12.91 -4.70 -17.55
C TYR A 58 -13.19 -6.23 -17.51
N SER A 59 -12.25 -7.02 -16.96
CA SER A 59 -12.24 -8.51 -17.04
C SER A 59 -12.90 -9.24 -15.81
N LYS A 60 -12.78 -10.57 -15.65
CA LYS A 60 -13.56 -11.46 -14.73
C LYS A 60 -12.71 -12.21 -13.66
N SER A 61 -13.33 -12.80 -12.61
CA SER A 61 -12.72 -13.39 -11.40
C SER A 61 -12.57 -14.93 -11.38
N CYS A 62 -11.65 -15.50 -10.54
CA CYS A 62 -11.94 -16.60 -9.55
C CYS A 62 -10.71 -17.14 -8.73
N CYS A 63 -11.04 -17.63 -7.50
CA CYS A 63 -10.51 -18.75 -6.67
C CYS A 63 -9.22 -18.72 -5.79
N GLU A 64 -9.36 -19.48 -4.67
CA GLU A 64 -8.47 -19.74 -3.52
C GLU A 64 -7.22 -20.55 -3.91
N ALA A 65 -6.02 -20.08 -3.55
CA ALA A 65 -4.77 -20.76 -3.87
C ALA A 65 -3.74 -20.63 -2.74
N GLU A 66 -2.77 -21.57 -2.78
CA GLU A 66 -1.48 -21.52 -2.08
C GLU A 66 -0.85 -20.11 -2.15
N CYS A 67 0.08 -19.77 -1.25
CA CYS A 67 0.64 -18.42 -1.21
C CYS A 67 1.35 -18.03 -2.52
N GLY A 68 0.66 -17.26 -3.36
CA GLY A 68 1.17 -16.74 -4.62
C GLY A 68 1.08 -17.73 -5.78
N PHE A 69 1.88 -17.49 -6.82
CA PHE A 69 1.80 -18.19 -8.10
C PHE A 69 3.20 -18.62 -8.56
N PRO A 70 3.34 -19.77 -9.25
CA PRO A 70 4.65 -20.28 -9.68
C PRO A 70 5.28 -19.44 -10.78
N THR A 71 4.48 -18.70 -11.56
CA THR A 71 4.96 -17.84 -12.65
C THR A 71 4.12 -16.57 -12.78
N PRO A 72 4.66 -15.50 -13.39
CA PRO A 72 3.88 -14.31 -13.72
C PRO A 72 2.68 -14.61 -14.63
N LEU A 73 2.83 -15.52 -15.61
CA LEU A 73 1.74 -15.89 -16.52
C LEU A 73 0.60 -16.59 -15.78
N ASP A 74 0.93 -17.42 -14.81
CA ASP A 74 -0.05 -18.08 -13.95
C ASP A 74 -0.78 -17.06 -13.07
N ALA A 75 -0.06 -16.12 -12.46
CA ALA A 75 -0.64 -15.02 -11.69
C ALA A 75 -1.64 -14.19 -12.53
N MET A 76 -1.29 -13.91 -13.79
CA MET A 76 -2.17 -13.14 -14.70
C MET A 76 -3.43 -13.90 -15.11
N LYS A 77 -3.34 -15.22 -15.31
CA LYS A 77 -4.45 -16.04 -15.83
C LYS A 77 -5.37 -16.55 -14.73
N ASN A 78 -4.77 -16.95 -13.62
CA ASN A 78 -5.42 -17.71 -12.55
C ASN A 78 -5.51 -16.92 -11.24
N GLY A 79 -4.92 -15.73 -11.16
CA GLY A 79 -5.04 -14.88 -10.00
C GLY A 79 -6.49 -14.41 -9.79
N PRO A 80 -7.03 -14.52 -8.55
CA PRO A 80 -8.33 -13.95 -8.27
C PRO A 80 -8.24 -12.43 -8.35
N ARG A 81 -9.34 -11.81 -8.76
CA ARG A 81 -9.47 -10.36 -8.72
C ARG A 81 -9.40 -9.85 -7.30
N GLU A 82 -8.69 -8.75 -7.12
CA GLU A 82 -8.68 -8.00 -5.89
C GLU A 82 -10.08 -7.47 -5.57
N LYS A 83 -10.42 -7.51 -4.28
CA LYS A 83 -11.67 -6.97 -3.74
C LYS A 83 -11.43 -5.85 -2.75
N LEU A 84 -10.19 -5.71 -2.30
CA LEU A 84 -9.76 -4.72 -1.32
C LEU A 84 -8.42 -4.14 -1.75
N VAL A 85 -8.25 -2.84 -1.52
CA VAL A 85 -6.96 -2.15 -1.64
C VAL A 85 -6.65 -1.51 -0.29
N TYR A 86 -5.42 -1.69 0.19
CA TYR A 86 -4.92 -1.05 1.40
C TYR A 86 -4.00 0.10 1.00
N VAL A 87 -4.28 1.30 1.50
CA VAL A 87 -3.53 2.52 1.14
C VAL A 87 -3.00 3.18 2.41
N PRO A 88 -1.67 3.30 2.59
CA PRO A 88 -1.12 4.11 3.66
C PRO A 88 -1.48 5.58 3.42
N CYS A 89 -1.95 6.26 4.45
CA CYS A 89 -2.37 7.65 4.40
C CYS A 89 -1.57 8.44 5.45
N ILE A 90 -0.64 9.23 4.96
CA ILE A 90 0.28 10.03 5.78
C ILE A 90 -0.41 11.31 6.24
N GLN A 91 -0.23 11.69 7.50
CA GLN A 91 -0.70 12.94 8.09
C GLN A 91 0.44 13.97 8.15
N PRO A 92 0.43 15.02 7.32
CA PRO A 92 1.54 15.98 7.27
C PRO A 92 1.69 16.84 8.53
N SER A 93 0.62 17.03 9.30
CA SER A 93 0.58 18.01 10.39
C SER A 93 1.12 17.51 11.74
N ASN A 94 1.60 16.26 11.83
CA ASN A 94 2.15 15.61 13.05
C ASN A 94 1.29 15.71 14.33
N ASP A 95 0.07 16.23 14.24
CA ASP A 95 -0.92 16.34 15.32
C ASP A 95 -1.83 15.09 15.39
N LYS A 96 -1.79 14.26 14.35
CA LYS A 96 -2.55 13.02 14.22
C LYS A 96 -1.66 11.90 13.71
N PRO A 97 -1.94 10.65 14.10
CA PRO A 97 -1.27 9.51 13.52
C PRO A 97 -1.65 9.35 12.06
N ASP A 98 -0.71 8.81 11.29
CA ASP A 98 -1.00 8.23 9.98
C ASP A 98 -2.03 7.10 10.13
N TYR A 99 -2.59 6.63 9.03
CA TYR A 99 -3.53 5.51 9.09
C TYR A 99 -3.49 4.66 7.82
N LEU A 100 -3.96 3.42 7.93
CA LEU A 100 -4.19 2.54 6.79
C LEU A 100 -5.67 2.62 6.38
N ALA A 101 -5.95 3.04 5.14
CA ALA A 101 -7.28 2.98 4.56
C ALA A 101 -7.52 1.61 3.94
N THR A 102 -8.65 0.97 4.27
CA THR A 102 -9.16 -0.18 3.52
C THR A 102 -10.24 0.31 2.55
N ILE A 103 -10.02 0.10 1.26
CA ILE A 103 -10.92 0.52 0.18
C ILE A 103 -11.55 -0.72 -0.43
N ASP A 104 -12.88 -0.75 -0.52
CA ASP A 104 -13.60 -1.81 -1.22
C ASP A 104 -13.59 -1.56 -2.72
N VAL A 105 -13.03 -2.50 -3.47
CA VAL A 105 -12.92 -2.43 -4.93
C VAL A 105 -13.67 -3.58 -5.62
N ASP A 106 -14.48 -4.37 -4.90
CA ASP A 106 -15.37 -5.36 -5.51
C ASP A 106 -16.58 -4.66 -6.15
N PRO A 107 -16.75 -4.66 -7.48
CA PRO A 107 -17.81 -3.90 -8.13
C PRO A 107 -19.22 -4.46 -7.89
N LYS A 108 -19.31 -5.64 -7.27
CA LYS A 108 -20.57 -6.24 -6.80
C LYS A 108 -20.92 -5.83 -5.36
N SER A 109 -20.05 -5.11 -4.67
CA SER A 109 -20.26 -4.68 -3.29
C SER A 109 -21.09 -3.39 -3.20
N ASP A 110 -21.98 -3.31 -2.21
CA ASP A 110 -22.74 -2.09 -1.90
C ASP A 110 -21.82 -0.95 -1.40
N THR A 111 -20.60 -1.30 -0.97
CA THR A 111 -19.56 -0.36 -0.57
C THR A 111 -18.46 -0.16 -1.61
N TYR A 112 -18.66 -0.62 -2.85
CA TYR A 112 -17.71 -0.41 -3.94
C TYR A 112 -17.25 1.05 -4.07
N SER A 113 -15.94 1.24 -4.26
CA SER A 113 -15.24 2.53 -4.36
C SER A 113 -15.39 3.41 -3.11
N LYS A 114 -15.46 2.81 -1.92
CA LYS A 114 -15.50 3.54 -0.64
C LYS A 114 -14.37 3.08 0.27
N VAL A 115 -13.87 4.03 1.07
CA VAL A 115 -13.08 3.71 2.27
C VAL A 115 -14.03 3.07 3.28
N ILE A 116 -13.89 1.77 3.51
CA ILE A 116 -14.74 0.99 4.41
C ILE A 116 -14.16 0.86 5.82
N HIS A 117 -12.86 1.09 5.97
CA HIS A 117 -12.19 1.07 7.25
C HIS A 117 -10.98 2.00 7.27
N ARG A 118 -10.67 2.54 8.45
CA ARG A 118 -9.46 3.33 8.70
C ARG A 118 -8.83 2.80 9.99
N LEU A 119 -7.65 2.23 9.87
CA LEU A 119 -6.85 1.79 11.02
C LEU A 119 -5.83 2.90 11.35
N PRO A 120 -6.07 3.74 12.37
CA PRO A 120 -5.07 4.71 12.81
C PRO A 120 -3.84 4.01 13.37
N MET A 121 -2.66 4.50 13.01
CA MET A 121 -1.41 4.11 13.62
C MET A 121 -1.37 4.61 15.08
N LYS A 122 -0.45 4.06 15.87
CA LYS A 122 -0.42 4.31 17.31
C LYS A 122 0.20 5.68 17.65
N TYR A 123 1.10 6.18 16.80
CA TYR A 123 1.87 7.38 17.06
C TYR A 123 1.79 8.36 15.86
N ALA A 124 1.99 9.64 16.15
CA ALA A 124 2.10 10.68 15.13
C ALA A 124 3.57 10.84 14.68
N GLY A 125 3.77 11.32 13.45
CA GLY A 125 5.10 11.53 12.87
C GLY A 125 5.82 10.24 12.47
N ASP A 126 5.08 9.17 12.19
CA ASP A 126 5.65 7.91 11.70
C ASP A 126 6.14 8.02 10.24
N GLU A 127 5.33 8.65 9.39
CA GLU A 127 5.47 8.64 7.92
C GLU A 127 5.49 7.20 7.37
N VAL A 128 4.37 6.49 7.50
CA VAL A 128 4.17 5.19 6.82
C VAL A 128 4.15 5.40 5.31
N HIS A 129 5.29 5.12 4.67
CA HIS A 129 5.53 5.52 3.28
C HIS A 129 5.30 4.37 2.29
N HIS A 130 5.97 3.24 2.49
CA HIS A 130 5.79 2.03 1.69
C HIS A 130 5.18 0.90 2.51
N THR A 131 4.62 -0.07 1.80
CA THR A 131 4.08 -1.28 2.39
C THR A 131 4.43 -2.49 1.54
N GLY A 132 4.62 -3.65 2.17
CA GLY A 132 4.80 -4.93 1.48
C GLY A 132 4.14 -6.07 2.26
N TRP A 133 4.10 -7.26 1.66
CA TRP A 133 3.50 -8.43 2.27
C TRP A 133 4.55 -9.29 2.99
N ASN A 134 4.14 -9.96 4.07
CA ASN A 134 5.00 -10.94 4.76
C ASN A 134 5.37 -12.14 3.86
N ALA A 135 4.45 -12.54 2.98
CA ALA A 135 4.65 -13.64 2.04
C ALA A 135 4.02 -13.32 0.68
N CYS A 136 4.60 -13.84 -0.39
CA CYS A 136 4.14 -13.62 -1.75
C CYS A 136 4.50 -14.81 -2.65
N SER A 137 4.48 -14.62 -3.97
CA SER A 137 4.84 -15.67 -4.93
C SER A 137 6.28 -16.20 -4.79
N SER A 138 7.18 -15.46 -4.11
CA SER A 138 8.50 -15.99 -3.73
C SER A 138 8.40 -17.15 -2.74
N CYS A 139 7.29 -17.28 -2.02
CA CYS A 139 6.99 -18.36 -1.08
C CYS A 139 6.09 -19.45 -1.70
N TYR A 140 5.94 -19.49 -3.03
CA TYR A 140 5.14 -20.52 -3.69
C TYR A 140 5.65 -21.92 -3.34
N GLY A 141 4.75 -22.82 -2.95
CA GLY A 141 5.08 -24.18 -2.50
C GLY A 141 5.73 -24.28 -1.12
N VAL A 142 5.93 -23.17 -0.41
CA VAL A 142 6.42 -23.18 0.98
C VAL A 142 5.26 -23.50 1.92
N ALA A 143 5.35 -24.65 2.59
CA ALA A 143 4.32 -25.11 3.52
C ALA A 143 4.13 -24.10 4.67
N GLY A 144 2.86 -23.75 4.94
CA GLY A 144 2.51 -22.80 6.01
C GLY A 144 2.68 -21.33 5.67
N ALA A 145 3.24 -20.97 4.50
CA ALA A 145 3.32 -19.58 4.06
C ALA A 145 1.92 -19.04 3.73
N ALA A 146 1.61 -17.84 4.24
CA ALA A 146 0.35 -17.16 3.98
C ALA A 146 0.57 -15.66 3.81
N ARG A 147 0.04 -15.09 2.73
CA ARG A 147 -0.03 -13.64 2.53
C ARG A 147 -1.18 -13.07 3.37
N ASN A 148 -0.89 -12.72 4.61
CA ASN A 148 -1.93 -12.27 5.55
C ASN A 148 -1.47 -11.16 6.51
N LYS A 149 -0.20 -10.74 6.45
CA LYS A 149 0.31 -9.59 7.20
C LYS A 149 0.87 -8.54 6.25
N LEU A 150 0.48 -7.29 6.48
CA LEU A 150 1.05 -6.13 5.81
C LEU A 150 2.18 -5.57 6.67
N ILE A 151 3.35 -5.41 6.06
CA ILE A 151 4.56 -4.86 6.68
C ILE A 151 4.64 -3.39 6.27
N MET A 152 4.66 -2.50 7.25
CA MET A 152 4.59 -1.06 7.05
C MET A 152 5.76 -0.37 7.79
N PRO A 153 6.92 -0.22 7.12
CA PRO A 153 8.02 0.61 7.60
C PRO A 153 7.63 2.09 7.72
N CYS A 154 8.11 2.75 8.77
CA CYS A 154 7.87 4.15 9.07
C CYS A 154 9.15 4.95 8.85
N LEU A 155 9.10 5.89 7.91
CA LEU A 155 10.29 6.57 7.41
C LEU A 155 10.97 7.44 8.46
N LEU A 156 10.20 8.17 9.26
CA LEU A 156 10.73 9.17 10.19
C LEU A 156 10.95 8.64 11.60
N SER A 157 10.18 7.63 12.00
CA SER A 157 10.21 7.13 13.38
C SER A 157 11.09 5.90 13.58
N ASP A 158 11.58 5.26 12.51
CA ASP A 158 12.29 3.97 12.55
C ASP A 158 11.44 2.76 13.00
N ARG A 159 10.12 2.95 13.14
CA ARG A 159 9.18 1.90 13.51
C ARG A 159 8.82 1.01 12.32
N VAL A 160 8.44 -0.23 12.59
CA VAL A 160 7.77 -1.10 11.60
C VAL A 160 6.47 -1.63 12.20
N TYR A 161 5.33 -1.30 11.57
CA TYR A 161 4.05 -1.92 11.92
C TYR A 161 3.86 -3.21 11.13
N ILE A 162 3.34 -4.22 11.82
CA ILE A 162 2.85 -5.46 11.23
C ILE A 162 1.34 -5.45 11.44
N VAL A 163 0.58 -5.39 10.35
CA VAL A 163 -0.88 -5.31 10.35
C VAL A 163 -1.47 -6.65 9.94
N ASP A 164 -2.38 -7.18 10.76
CA ASP A 164 -3.17 -8.37 10.43
C ASP A 164 -4.27 -8.04 9.44
N THR A 165 -4.24 -8.71 8.30
CA THR A 165 -5.28 -8.68 7.26
C THR A 165 -5.91 -10.06 7.04
N GLY A 166 -5.42 -11.10 7.73
CA GLY A 166 -5.90 -12.47 7.56
C GLY A 166 -7.14 -12.78 8.39
N THR A 167 -7.25 -12.20 9.59
CA THR A 167 -8.41 -12.43 10.48
C THR A 167 -9.68 -11.79 9.94
N ASP A 168 -9.62 -10.50 9.60
CA ASP A 168 -10.67 -9.78 8.88
C ASP A 168 -10.02 -8.81 7.87
N PRO A 169 -10.00 -9.16 6.57
CA PRO A 169 -9.44 -8.29 5.54
C PRO A 169 -10.14 -6.93 5.44
N ARG A 170 -11.43 -6.84 5.79
CA ARG A 170 -12.19 -5.58 5.69
C ARG A 170 -11.90 -4.64 6.85
N THR A 171 -11.50 -5.17 8.01
CA THR A 171 -11.11 -4.40 9.19
C THR A 171 -9.76 -4.87 9.76
N PRO A 172 -8.63 -4.52 9.10
CA PRO A 172 -7.31 -4.88 9.57
C PRO A 172 -7.00 -4.35 10.97
N THR A 173 -6.11 -5.02 11.69
CA THR A 173 -5.70 -4.62 13.05
C THR A 173 -4.18 -4.66 13.21
N ILE A 174 -3.62 -3.88 14.12
CA ILE A 174 -2.19 -3.95 14.42
C ILE A 174 -1.90 -5.28 15.12
N HIS A 175 -1.09 -6.13 14.48
CA HIS A 175 -0.64 -7.41 15.03
C HIS A 175 0.56 -7.23 15.95
N LYS A 176 1.57 -6.49 15.49
CA LYS A 176 2.82 -6.22 16.21
C LYS A 176 3.42 -4.90 15.76
N ILE A 177 4.22 -4.31 16.64
CA ILE A 177 5.03 -3.14 16.35
C ILE A 177 6.47 -3.53 16.68
N VAL A 178 7.39 -3.36 15.73
CA VAL A 178 8.82 -3.32 16.03
C VAL A 178 9.12 -1.88 16.39
N GLU A 179 9.37 -1.62 17.67
CA GLU A 179 9.62 -0.27 18.17
C GLU A 179 11.03 0.22 17.74
N PRO A 180 11.23 1.54 17.60
CA PRO A 180 12.47 2.12 17.10
C PRO A 180 13.71 1.68 17.86
N GLU A 181 13.62 1.55 19.19
CA GLU A 181 14.73 1.13 20.04
C GLU A 181 15.16 -0.30 19.74
N GLU A 182 14.21 -1.21 19.47
CA GLU A 182 14.52 -2.57 19.04
C GLU A 182 15.13 -2.56 17.63
N PHE A 183 14.49 -1.85 16.69
CA PHE A 183 14.92 -1.83 15.30
C PHE A 183 16.35 -1.28 15.17
N VAL A 184 16.59 -0.09 15.71
CA VAL A 184 17.92 0.56 15.67
C VAL A 184 18.91 -0.22 16.51
N GLY A 185 18.52 -0.67 17.71
CA GLY A 185 19.42 -1.38 18.62
C GLY A 185 19.93 -2.71 18.09
N LYS A 186 19.11 -3.46 17.34
CA LYS A 186 19.52 -4.74 16.73
C LYS A 186 20.22 -4.57 15.39
N THR A 187 19.81 -3.58 14.58
CA THR A 187 20.32 -3.46 13.20
C THR A 187 21.44 -2.45 13.04
N GLY A 188 21.55 -1.48 13.94
CA GLY A 188 22.38 -0.28 13.74
C GLY A 188 21.95 0.55 12.53
N ARG A 189 20.69 0.43 12.08
CA ARG A 189 20.13 1.11 10.90
C ARG A 189 18.93 1.96 11.26
N ARG A 190 18.67 2.95 10.41
CA ARG A 190 17.53 3.89 10.51
C ARG A 190 16.85 4.05 9.16
N THR A 191 15.68 4.69 9.19
CA THR A 191 14.83 5.06 8.07
C THR A 191 14.43 3.85 7.22
N PRO A 192 13.74 2.86 7.82
CA PRO A 192 13.26 1.69 7.11
C PRO A 192 12.21 2.12 6.07
N HIS A 193 12.32 1.57 4.86
CA HIS A 193 11.60 2.09 3.70
C HIS A 193 10.84 0.99 2.95
N THR A 194 11.50 0.23 2.07
CA THR A 194 10.83 -0.75 1.22
C THR A 194 10.92 -2.14 1.83
N SER A 195 9.79 -2.81 2.05
CA SER A 195 9.73 -4.20 2.53
C SER A 195 9.44 -5.20 1.42
N HIS A 196 10.10 -6.36 1.43
CA HIS A 196 9.90 -7.47 0.49
C HIS A 196 9.97 -8.84 1.18
N CYS A 197 9.04 -9.72 0.81
CA CYS A 197 9.02 -11.15 1.14
C CYS A 197 10.10 -11.93 0.38
N LEU A 198 10.94 -12.68 1.10
CA LEU A 198 11.96 -13.56 0.52
C LEU A 198 11.47 -15.01 0.44
N SER A 199 12.04 -15.77 -0.50
CA SER A 199 11.78 -17.22 -0.61
C SER A 199 12.29 -18.03 0.57
N SER A 200 13.21 -17.48 1.37
CA SER A 200 13.64 -18.06 2.65
C SER A 200 12.54 -18.04 3.73
N GLY A 201 11.46 -17.31 3.49
CA GLY A 201 10.42 -17.04 4.49
C GLY A 201 10.75 -15.83 5.37
N GLU A 202 11.84 -15.12 5.12
CA GLU A 202 12.19 -13.88 5.81
C GLU A 202 11.60 -12.65 5.11
N ILE A 203 11.52 -11.55 5.85
CA ILE A 203 11.10 -10.25 5.33
C ILE A 203 12.32 -9.35 5.30
N MET A 204 12.67 -8.87 4.11
CA MET A 204 13.74 -7.92 3.92
C MET A 204 13.20 -6.50 3.92
N ILE A 205 13.84 -5.59 4.63
CA ILE A 205 13.48 -4.17 4.66
C ILE A 205 14.71 -3.34 4.28
N SER A 206 14.60 -2.48 3.27
CA SER A 206 15.63 -1.52 2.94
C SER A 206 15.66 -0.38 3.96
N THR A 207 16.85 0.17 4.20
CA THR A 207 17.07 1.30 5.11
C THR A 207 17.87 2.37 4.38
N MET A 208 17.75 3.65 4.75
CA MET A 208 18.54 4.72 4.13
C MET A 208 19.66 5.25 5.05
N GLY A 209 19.53 5.05 6.37
CA GLY A 209 20.45 5.58 7.38
C GLY A 209 21.26 4.52 8.12
N ASP A 210 22.46 4.90 8.58
CA ASP A 210 23.10 4.25 9.72
C ASP A 210 22.48 4.70 11.06
N GLU A 211 22.93 4.14 12.18
CA GLU A 211 22.48 4.46 13.54
C GLU A 211 22.58 5.95 13.91
N ASN A 212 23.44 6.70 13.21
CA ASN A 212 23.67 8.12 13.44
C ASN A 212 22.89 9.00 12.44
N GLY A 213 22.09 8.40 11.56
CA GLY A 213 21.32 9.11 10.53
C GLY A 213 22.13 9.53 9.31
N ASN A 214 23.37 9.05 9.14
CA ASN A 214 24.12 9.31 7.91
C ASN A 214 23.57 8.46 6.77
N GLY A 215 23.60 8.99 5.53
CA GLY A 215 23.16 8.28 4.32
C GLY A 215 24.00 7.05 3.99
N LYS A 216 23.74 5.94 4.66
CA LYS A 216 24.40 4.64 4.52
C LYS A 216 23.34 3.54 4.53
N GLY A 217 22.59 3.48 3.44
CA GLY A 217 21.51 2.51 3.27
C GLY A 217 21.99 1.06 3.30
N SER A 218 21.08 0.16 3.64
CA SER A 218 21.32 -1.28 3.70
C SER A 218 20.01 -2.06 3.67
N PHE A 219 20.08 -3.34 4.00
CA PHE A 219 18.94 -4.22 4.14
C PHE A 219 19.02 -4.91 5.49
N VAL A 220 17.88 -5.02 6.14
CA VAL A 220 17.71 -5.75 7.40
C VAL A 220 16.71 -6.86 7.20
N LEU A 221 16.77 -7.89 8.03
CA LEU A 221 15.86 -9.04 7.96
C LEU A 221 15.00 -9.11 9.21
N LEU A 222 13.73 -9.40 9.01
CA LEU A 222 12.80 -9.84 10.04
C LEU A 222 12.47 -11.31 9.78
N ASP A 223 12.27 -12.07 10.85
CA ASP A 223 11.67 -13.40 10.75
C ASP A 223 10.23 -13.31 10.23
N GLY A 224 9.85 -14.11 9.23
CA GLY A 224 8.52 -14.00 8.62
C GLY A 224 7.37 -14.59 9.42
N ASN A 225 7.65 -15.29 10.53
CA ASN A 225 6.64 -15.85 11.42
C ASN A 225 6.50 -15.04 12.70
N THR A 226 7.62 -14.69 13.34
CA THR A 226 7.63 -13.96 14.63
C THR A 226 7.72 -12.43 14.44
N PHE A 227 8.13 -11.98 13.26
CA PHE A 227 8.41 -10.58 12.95
C PHE A 227 9.44 -9.95 13.87
N GLU A 228 10.33 -10.76 14.46
CA GLU A 228 11.48 -10.28 15.20
C GLU A 228 12.61 -9.88 14.26
N VAL A 229 13.30 -8.80 14.60
CA VAL A 229 14.49 -8.35 13.88
C VAL A 229 15.64 -9.33 14.13
N LYS A 230 16.32 -9.73 13.06
CA LYS A 230 17.47 -10.66 13.06
C LYS A 230 18.81 -9.93 13.11
#